data_AF-A0A9Q3X3J8-F1
#
_entry.id   AF-A0A9Q3X3J8-F1
#
_cell.length_a   1.000
_cell.length_b   1.000
_cell.length_c   1.000
_cell.angle_alpha   90.00
_cell.angle_beta   90.00
_cell.angle_gamma   90.00
#
_symmetry.space_group_name_H-M   'P 1'
#
loop_
_entity.id
_entity.type
_entity.pdbx_description
1 polymer ?
#
loop_
_entity_poly.entity_id
_entity_poly.type
_entity_poly.pdbx_seq_one_letter_code
_entity_poly.pdbx_strand_id
1 'polypeptide(L)' 'MREVLLASLAEAEALGLADRPLPTEPKAINPPRELEAQRKWLAVQELKTKGLSQSEAARQLGLPESTLRRLWHRTLKD' A
#
# COMPACT_ATOMS: atom_id res chain seq x y z
N MET A 1 24.65 -27.35 14.84
CA MET A 1 23.20 -27.34 14.50
C MET A 1 22.32 -27.17 15.72
N ARG A 2 22.45 -28.00 16.78
CA ARG A 2 21.64 -27.87 18.02
C ARG A 2 21.68 -26.47 18.64
N GLU A 3 22.87 -25.90 18.81
CA GLU A 3 23.05 -24.58 19.42
C GLU A 3 22.37 -23.46 18.60
N VAL A 4 22.49 -23.51 17.27
CA VAL A 4 21.85 -22.56 16.36
C VAL A 4 20.32 -22.64 16.48
N LEU A 5 19.76 -23.85 16.55
CA LEU A 5 18.31 -24.03 16.71
C LEU A 5 17.82 -23.50 18.06
N LEU A 6 18.59 -23.70 19.14
CA LEU A 6 18.24 -23.17 20.46
C LEU A 6 18.34 -21.64 20.52
N ALA A 7 19.34 -21.05 19.88
CA ALA A 7 19.47 -19.61 19.79
C ALA A 7 18.32 -18.98 19.00
N SER A 8 17.96 -19.58 17.86
CA SER A 8 16.80 -19.13 17.06
C SER A 8 15.47 -19.32 17.79
N LEU A 9 15.31 -20.40 18.56
CA LEU A 9 14.11 -20.60 19.38
C LEU A 9 14.01 -19.53 20.48
N ALA A 10 15.10 -19.25 21.19
CA ALA A 10 15.13 -18.21 22.22
C ALA A 10 14.79 -16.81 21.65
N GLU A 11 15.27 -16.51 20.44
CA GLU A 11 14.91 -15.27 19.73
C GLU A 11 13.41 -15.23 19.39
N ALA A 12 12.86 -16.33 18.85
CA ALA A 12 11.44 -16.43 18.53
C ALA A 12 10.55 -16.32 19.77
N GLU A 13 10.97 -16.89 20.90
CA GLU A 13 10.29 -16.76 22.20
C GLU A 13 10.33 -15.31 22.71
N ALA A 14 11.49 -14.65 22.65
CA ALA A 14 11.65 -13.25 23.04
C ALA A 14 10.79 -12.30 22.20
N LEU A 15 10.54 -12.63 20.93
CA LEU A 15 9.64 -11.90 20.03
C LEU A 15 8.16 -12.28 20.19
N GLY A 16 7.82 -13.26 21.06
CA GLY A 16 6.47 -13.78 21.22
C GLY A 16 5.93 -14.49 19.97
N LEU A 17 6.83 -15.02 19.13
CA LEU A 17 6.49 -15.67 17.86
C LEU A 17 6.47 -17.20 17.98
N ALA A 18 7.08 -17.78 19.01
CA ALA A 18 7.24 -19.23 19.16
C ALA A 18 5.91 -20.00 19.09
N ASP A 19 4.88 -19.54 19.80
CA ASP A 19 3.54 -20.18 19.84
C ASP A 19 2.51 -19.44 18.97
N ARG A 20 2.95 -18.47 18.16
CA ARG A 20 2.02 -17.66 17.37
C ARG A 20 1.48 -18.52 16.21
N PRO A 21 0.16 -18.72 16.11
CA PRO A 21 -0.41 -19.42 14.97
C PRO A 21 -0.07 -18.64 13.69
N LEU A 22 0.54 -19.33 12.72
CA LEU A 22 0.79 -18.76 11.41
C LEU A 22 -0.55 -18.60 10.67
N PRO A 23 -0.68 -17.56 9.82
CA PRO A 23 -1.86 -17.43 8.99
C PRO A 23 -1.98 -18.66 8.07
N THR A 24 -3.18 -19.24 8.03
CA THR A 24 -3.48 -20.42 7.21
C THR A 24 -3.54 -20.10 5.73
N GLU A 25 -3.72 -18.82 5.41
CA GLU A 25 -3.72 -18.29 4.05
C GLU A 25 -2.56 -17.31 3.84
N PRO A 26 -1.93 -17.30 2.66
CA PRO A 26 -0.96 -16.27 2.31
C PRO A 26 -1.58 -14.88 2.43
N LYS A 27 -0.87 -13.98 3.12
CA LYS A 27 -1.27 -12.58 3.13
C LYS A 27 -1.10 -12.02 1.72
N ALA A 28 -2.20 -11.60 1.08
CA ALA A 28 -2.14 -10.86 -0.16
C ALA A 28 -1.41 -9.53 0.10
N ILE A 29 -0.22 -9.39 -0.45
CA ILE A 29 0.55 -8.14 -0.43
C ILE A 29 0.44 -7.55 -1.84
N ASN A 30 -0.21 -6.40 -1.95
CA ASN A 30 -0.26 -5.68 -3.22
C ASN A 30 1.17 -5.35 -3.67
N PRO A 31 1.54 -5.65 -4.92
CA PRO A 31 2.81 -5.24 -5.49
C PRO A 31 3.07 -3.73 -5.24
N PRO A 32 4.31 -3.31 -4.97
CA PRO A 32 4.61 -1.90 -4.67
C PRO A 32 4.06 -0.90 -5.70
N ARG A 33 4.06 -1.30 -6.98
CA ARG A 33 3.50 -0.51 -8.08
C ARG A 33 1.98 -0.28 -7.95
N GLU A 34 1.24 -1.27 -7.47
CA GLU A 34 -0.20 -1.14 -7.25
C GLU A 34 -0.49 -0.24 -6.06
N LEU A 35 0.31 -0.34 -5.00
CA LEU A 35 0.19 0.53 -3.84
C LEU A 35 0.46 2.00 -4.20
N GLU A 36 1.49 2.27 -5.01
CA GLU A 36 1.77 3.63 -5.51
C GLU A 36 0.64 4.16 -6.40
N ALA A 37 0.10 3.31 -7.28
CA ALA A 37 -1.02 3.69 -8.14
C ALA A 37 -2.28 4.00 -7.31
N GLN A 38 -2.54 3.24 -6.25
CA GLN A 38 -3.65 3.47 -5.32
C GLN A 38 -3.46 4.76 -4.53
N ARG A 39 -2.25 5.03 -4.02
CA ARG A 39 -1.92 6.29 -3.33
C ARG A 39 -2.14 7.51 -4.21
N LYS A 40 -1.66 7.47 -5.46
CA LYS A 40 -1.88 8.56 -6.43
C LYS A 40 -3.36 8.77 -6.73
N TRP A 41 -4.12 7.68 -6.87
CA TRP A 41 -5.57 7.77 -7.09
C TRP A 41 -6.29 8.39 -5.89
N LEU A 42 -5.98 7.97 -4.66
CA LEU A 42 -6.56 8.54 -3.44
C LEU A 42 -6.29 10.04 -3.34
N ALA A 43 -5.06 10.48 -3.60
CA ALA A 43 -4.71 11.91 -3.61
C ALA A 43 -5.51 12.71 -4.64
N VAL A 44 -5.74 12.16 -5.84
CA VAL A 44 -6.59 12.79 -6.86
C VAL A 44 -8.05 12.89 -6.39
N GLN A 45 -8.60 11.82 -5.80
CA GLN A 45 -9.98 11.84 -5.31
C GLN A 45 -10.16 12.81 -4.15
N GLU A 46 -9.17 12.96 -3.26
CA GLU A 46 -9.21 13.93 -2.17
C GLU A 46 -9.26 15.38 -2.69
N LEU A 47 -8.49 15.71 -3.73
CA LEU A 47 -8.57 17.04 -4.34
C LEU A 47 -9.88 17.27 -5.09
N LYS A 48 -10.42 16.21 -5.72
CA LYS A 48 -11.73 16.25 -6.37
C LYS A 48 -12.86 16.50 -5.36
N THR A 49 -12.84 15.85 -4.19
CA THR A 49 -13.86 16.09 -3.15
C THR A 49 -13.75 17.47 -2.53
N LYS A 50 -12.55 18.07 -2.53
CA LYS A 50 -12.32 19.48 -2.16
C LYS A 50 -12.81 20.49 -3.21
N GLY A 51 -13.32 20.02 -4.36
CA GLY A 51 -13.90 20.87 -5.40
C GLY A 51 -12.89 21.49 -6.37
N LEU A 52 -11.63 21.03 -6.37
CA LEU A 52 -10.63 21.53 -7.31
C LEU A 52 -10.95 21.08 -8.74
N SER A 53 -10.55 21.90 -9.71
CA SER A 53 -10.55 21.51 -11.11
C SER A 53 -9.40 20.54 -11.42
N GLN A 54 -9.48 19.85 -12.56
CA GLN A 54 -8.43 18.92 -12.98
C GLN A 54 -7.07 19.62 -13.14
N SER A 55 -7.04 20.81 -13.75
CA SER A 55 -5.79 21.55 -13.97
C SER A 55 -5.14 22.01 -12.66
N GLU A 56 -5.93 22.44 -11.67
CA GLU A 56 -5.43 22.80 -10.34
C GLU A 56 -4.87 21.58 -9.62
N ALA A 57 -5.60 20.46 -9.63
CA ALA A 57 -5.15 19.22 -9.02
C ALA A 57 -3.87 18.68 -9.69
N ALA A 58 -3.72 18.82 -11.01
CA ALA A 58 -2.52 18.42 -11.74
C ALA A 58 -1.29 19.22 -11.31
N ARG A 59 -1.45 20.54 -11.18
CA ARG A 59 -0.39 21.42 -10.67
C ARG A 59 -0.04 21.10 -9.22
N GLN A 60 -1.04 20.90 -8.37
CA GLN A 60 -0.82 20.63 -6.94
C GLN A 60 -0.14 19.27 -6.69
N LEU A 61 -0.48 18.24 -7.47
CA LEU A 61 0.13 16.91 -7.35
C LEU A 61 1.41 16.74 -8.18
N GLY A 62 1.79 17.74 -8.98
CA GLY A 62 2.92 17.65 -9.91
C GLY A 62 2.75 16.53 -10.96
N LEU A 63 1.50 16.22 -11.32
CA LEU A 63 1.18 15.13 -12.25
C LEU A 63 0.95 15.68 -13.67
N PRO A 64 1.34 14.94 -14.72
CA PRO A 64 0.91 15.26 -16.08
C PRO A 64 -0.62 15.26 -16.19
N GLU A 65 -1.19 16.21 -16.93
CA GLU A 65 -2.65 16.33 -17.09
C GLU A 65 -3.29 15.04 -17.63
N SER A 66 -2.60 14.34 -18.53
CA SER A 66 -3.05 13.05 -19.06
C SER A 66 -3.17 11.96 -17.97
N THR A 67 -2.24 11.96 -17.02
CA THR A 67 -2.24 11.03 -15.88
C THR A 67 -3.35 11.39 -14.91
N LEU A 68 -3.51 12.68 -14.61
CA LEU A 68 -4.57 13.13 -13.72
C LEU A 68 -5.96 12.85 -14.31
N ARG A 69 -6.19 13.18 -15.58
CA ARG A 69 -7.46 12.89 -16.27
C ARG A 69 -7.82 11.42 -16.19
N ARG A 70 -6.84 10.52 -16.38
CA ARG A 70 -7.05 9.07 -16.25
C ARG A 70 -7.45 8.68 -14.83
N LEU A 71 -6.78 9.23 -13.81
CA LEU A 71 -7.07 8.94 -12.40
C LEU A 71 -8.40 9.57 -11.94
N TRP A 72 -8.83 10.67 -12.55
CA TRP A 72 -10.03 11.42 -12.19
C TRP A 72 -11.34 10.64 -12.41
N HIS A 73 -11.38 9.86 -13.49
CA HIS A 73 -12.51 9.05 -13.92
C HIS A 73 -12.37 7.57 -13.53
N ARG A 74 -11.22 7.17 -12.96
CA ARG A 74 -11.02 5.80 -12.50
C ARG A 74 -11.96 5.54 -11.32
N THR A 75 -12.86 4.58 -11.49
CA THR A 75 -13.59 3.97 -10.38
C THR A 75 -12.70 2.93 -9.71
N LEU A 76 -12.84 2.76 -8.39
CA LEU A 76 -12.25 1.63 -7.70
C LEU A 76 -12.83 0.38 -8.38
N LYS A 77 -11.99 -0.42 -9.05
CA LYS A 77 -12.41 -1.77 -9.43
C LYS A 77 -12.29 -2.59 -8.17
N ASP A 78 -13.41 -3.22 -7.78
CA ASP A 78 -13.48 -4.25 -6.74
C ASP A 78 -12.48 -5.38 -7.02
#